data_AF-W2C6C7-F1
#
_entry.id   AF-W2C6C7-F1
#
_cell.length_a   1.000
_cell.length_b   1.000
_cell.length_c   1.000
_cell.angle_alpha   90.00
_cell.angle_beta   90.00
_cell.angle_gamma   90.00
#
_symmetry.space_group_name_H-M   'P 1'
#
loop_
_entity.id
_entity.type
_entity.pdbx_description
1 polymer ?
#
loop_
_entity_poly.entity_id
_entity_poly.type
_entity_poly.pdbx_seq_one_letter_code
_entity_poly.pdbx_strand_id
1 'polypeptide(L)'
;MRPIDIHECHRLLLDMAAILDRVCRENAIPYYMLGGTMLGAVRHGGFIPWDDDMDFGIPRDHFDRLRKLLDDVLRGTPYRLNTYHNSPNKINYLKMVDTRTCIRGAWETTDTGVNIDLFPLDRGPRVELLTRPFATYIHILLFVKDYKQLDASPRRGLKRLIADTLKRLPFRTDTLIAHIDRCILRHSRSGASRCINYFGHWRAREIFPADVFGAPVDYAFEDMTLSGVAHPDAYLAQLYGDYMQLPPPEKRLAHTDTIFWASTDGPCGGCEVGQIQEG
;
A
#
# COMPACT_ATOMS: atom_id res chain seq x y z
N MET A 1 -16.32 13.13 -16.92
CA MET A 1 -15.50 11.91 -16.69
C MET A 1 -16.45 10.73 -16.54
N ARG A 2 -16.15 9.58 -17.15
CA ARG A 2 -17.00 8.38 -17.06
C ARG A 2 -16.68 7.63 -15.76
N PRO A 3 -17.65 7.27 -14.91
CA PRO A 3 -17.39 6.49 -13.71
C PRO A 3 -16.88 5.08 -14.06
N ILE A 4 -16.05 4.54 -13.17
CA ILE A 4 -15.54 3.16 -13.18
C ILE A 4 -16.29 2.40 -12.09
N ASP A 5 -16.94 1.30 -12.45
CA ASP A 5 -17.55 0.39 -11.47
C ASP A 5 -16.50 -0.58 -10.90
N ILE A 6 -16.89 -1.33 -9.86
CA ILE A 6 -15.97 -2.22 -9.15
C ILE A 6 -15.41 -3.34 -10.05
N HIS A 7 -16.18 -3.85 -11.01
CA HIS A 7 -15.72 -4.91 -11.92
C HIS A 7 -14.75 -4.37 -12.97
N GLU A 8 -14.95 -3.14 -13.44
CA GLU A 8 -13.98 -2.44 -14.26
C GLU A 8 -12.71 -2.11 -13.47
N CYS A 9 -12.83 -1.72 -12.20
CA CYS A 9 -11.69 -1.54 -11.30
C CYS A 9 -10.88 -2.84 -11.16
N HIS A 10 -11.55 -3.96 -10.85
CA HIS A 10 -10.92 -5.29 -10.74
C HIS A 10 -10.14 -5.67 -12.00
N ARG A 11 -10.68 -5.42 -13.19
CA ARG A 11 -9.96 -5.67 -14.46
C ARG A 11 -8.68 -4.85 -14.59
N LEU A 12 -8.72 -3.57 -14.22
CA LEU A 12 -7.53 -2.70 -14.25
C LEU A 12 -6.47 -3.14 -13.23
N LEU A 13 -6.91 -3.61 -12.06
CA LEU A 13 -6.04 -4.17 -11.03
C LEU A 13 -5.38 -5.48 -11.50
N LEU A 14 -6.14 -6.37 -12.14
CA LEU A 14 -5.62 -7.62 -12.72
C LEU A 14 -4.59 -7.35 -13.83
N ASP A 15 -4.83 -6.36 -14.70
CA ASP A 15 -3.85 -5.96 -15.72
C ASP A 15 -2.51 -5.56 -15.10
N MET A 16 -2.54 -4.75 -14.03
CA MET A 16 -1.32 -4.33 -13.30
C MET A 16 -0.68 -5.50 -12.55
N ALA A 17 -1.48 -6.37 -11.92
CA ALA A 17 -1.00 -7.56 -11.23
C ALA A 17 -0.32 -8.55 -12.20
N ALA A 18 -0.83 -8.70 -13.43
CA ALA A 18 -0.21 -9.53 -14.46
C ALA A 18 1.15 -8.98 -14.90
N ILE A 19 1.30 -7.66 -15.00
CA ILE A 19 2.61 -7.04 -15.27
C ILE A 19 3.59 -7.32 -14.12
N LEU A 20 3.15 -7.14 -12.87
CA LEU A 20 3.96 -7.41 -11.69
C LEU A 20 4.40 -8.88 -11.64
N ASP A 21 3.45 -9.82 -11.74
CA ASP A 21 3.71 -11.26 -11.69
C ASP A 21 4.73 -11.67 -12.76
N ARG A 22 4.52 -11.26 -14.02
CA ARG A 22 5.45 -11.54 -15.12
C ARG A 22 6.85 -11.03 -14.80
N VAL A 23 6.98 -9.77 -14.42
CA VAL A 23 8.29 -9.15 -14.12
C VAL A 23 8.97 -9.87 -12.95
N CYS A 24 8.22 -10.22 -11.91
CA CYS A 24 8.74 -10.94 -10.76
C CYS A 24 9.22 -12.35 -11.14
N ARG A 25 8.41 -13.15 -11.84
CA ARG A 25 8.74 -14.53 -12.24
C ARG A 25 9.93 -14.58 -13.20
N GLU A 26 9.95 -13.75 -14.25
CA GLU A 26 11.05 -13.70 -15.22
C GLU A 26 12.39 -13.32 -14.58
N ASN A 27 12.36 -12.60 -13.45
CA ASN A 27 13.56 -12.11 -12.77
C ASN A 27 13.90 -12.86 -11.48
N ALA A 28 13.16 -13.93 -11.16
CA ALA A 28 13.28 -14.67 -9.90
C ALA A 28 13.20 -13.75 -8.67
N ILE A 29 12.23 -12.84 -8.66
CA ILE A 29 11.93 -11.95 -7.54
C ILE A 29 10.72 -12.53 -6.80
N PRO A 30 10.87 -12.99 -5.55
CA PRO A 30 9.74 -13.42 -4.75
C PRO A 30 8.84 -12.22 -4.42
N TYR A 31 7.53 -12.45 -4.43
CA TYR A 31 6.54 -11.50 -3.98
C TYR A 31 5.37 -12.24 -3.32
N TYR A 32 4.55 -11.50 -2.58
CA TYR A 32 3.45 -12.06 -1.80
C TYR A 32 2.25 -11.13 -1.89
N MET A 33 1.06 -11.64 -2.20
CA MET A 33 -0.18 -10.93 -1.89
C MET A 33 -0.22 -10.62 -0.38
N LEU A 34 -0.67 -9.41 -0.03
CA LEU A 34 -0.81 -8.96 1.35
C LEU A 34 -2.27 -8.63 1.68
N GLY A 35 -2.57 -8.47 2.97
CA GLY A 35 -3.79 -7.83 3.45
C GLY A 35 -5.07 -8.37 2.81
N GLY A 36 -5.87 -7.46 2.24
CA GLY A 36 -7.14 -7.74 1.58
C GLY A 36 -7.00 -8.65 0.37
N THR A 37 -5.94 -8.49 -0.41
CA THR A 37 -5.63 -9.33 -1.58
C THR A 37 -5.39 -10.78 -1.19
N MET A 38 -4.56 -11.03 -0.16
CA MET A 38 -4.32 -12.39 0.34
C MET A 38 -5.59 -13.00 0.94
N LEU A 39 -6.37 -12.20 1.67
CA LEU A 39 -7.65 -12.63 2.24
C LEU A 39 -8.66 -12.98 1.14
N GLY A 40 -8.70 -12.20 0.07
CA GLY A 40 -9.51 -12.44 -1.11
C GLY A 40 -9.17 -13.77 -1.76
N ALA A 41 -7.89 -14.02 -2.02
CA ALA A 41 -7.40 -15.28 -2.60
C ALA A 41 -7.90 -16.49 -1.80
N VAL A 42 -7.74 -16.46 -0.47
CA VAL A 42 -8.08 -17.59 0.41
C VAL A 42 -9.59 -17.76 0.59
N ARG A 43 -10.32 -16.66 0.78
CA ARG A 43 -11.74 -16.70 1.19
C ARG A 43 -12.72 -16.68 0.01
N HIS A 44 -12.36 -16.02 -1.09
CA HIS A 44 -13.23 -15.82 -2.25
C HIS A 44 -12.67 -16.40 -3.54
N GLY A 45 -11.40 -16.84 -3.56
CA GLY A 45 -10.72 -17.28 -4.79
C GLY A 45 -10.36 -16.12 -5.72
N GLY A 46 -10.35 -14.88 -5.23
CA GLY A 46 -10.25 -13.67 -6.04
C GLY A 46 -10.46 -12.42 -5.18
N PHE A 47 -11.03 -11.36 -5.74
CA PHE A 47 -11.30 -10.14 -4.97
C PHE A 47 -12.30 -10.36 -3.84
N ILE A 48 -12.13 -9.63 -2.74
CA ILE A 48 -13.26 -9.37 -1.85
C ILE A 48 -14.23 -8.46 -2.64
N PRO A 49 -15.55 -8.74 -2.70
CA PRO A 49 -16.42 -8.11 -3.71
C PRO A 49 -16.53 -6.58 -3.67
N TRP A 50 -16.19 -5.95 -2.55
CA TRP A 50 -16.25 -4.51 -2.35
C TRP A 50 -14.87 -3.84 -2.27
N ASP A 51 -13.80 -4.62 -2.45
CA ASP A 51 -12.41 -4.17 -2.32
C ASP A 51 -11.89 -3.66 -3.66
N ASP A 52 -11.17 -2.55 -3.65
CA ASP A 52 -10.82 -1.75 -4.83
C ASP A 52 -9.32 -1.46 -4.98
N ASP A 53 -8.48 -2.18 -4.23
CA ASP A 53 -7.03 -2.14 -4.34
C ASP A 53 -6.39 -3.55 -4.39
N MET A 54 -5.09 -3.58 -4.64
CA MET A 54 -4.28 -4.79 -4.42
C MET A 54 -2.95 -4.43 -3.77
N ASP A 55 -2.58 -5.21 -2.75
CA ASP A 55 -1.37 -5.02 -1.98
C ASP A 55 -0.40 -6.20 -2.20
N PHE A 56 0.86 -5.87 -2.50
CA PHE A 56 1.91 -6.85 -2.68
C PHE A 56 3.15 -6.53 -1.83
N GLY A 57 3.72 -7.56 -1.23
CA GLY A 57 4.93 -7.50 -0.43
C GLY A 57 6.12 -8.04 -1.20
N ILE A 58 7.20 -7.29 -1.23
CA ILE A 58 8.44 -7.65 -1.92
C ILE A 58 9.58 -7.66 -0.87
N PRO A 59 10.32 -8.76 -0.69
CA PRO A 59 11.46 -8.78 0.22
C PRO A 59 12.44 -7.65 -0.07
N ARG A 60 12.88 -6.96 0.98
CA ARG A 60 13.73 -5.76 0.87
C ARG A 60 14.94 -5.95 -0.03
N ASP A 61 15.56 -7.12 0.03
CA ASP A 61 16.76 -7.45 -0.76
C ASP A 61 16.51 -7.40 -2.28
N HIS A 62 15.25 -7.50 -2.72
CA HIS A 62 14.84 -7.43 -4.13
C HIS A 62 14.15 -6.10 -4.51
N PHE A 63 13.74 -5.30 -3.53
CA PHE A 63 12.89 -4.13 -3.72
C PHE A 63 13.46 -3.11 -4.72
N ASP A 64 14.75 -2.76 -4.56
CA ASP A 64 15.42 -1.80 -5.43
C ASP A 64 15.63 -2.33 -6.85
N ARG A 65 15.82 -3.65 -7.00
CA ARG A 65 15.93 -4.30 -8.31
C ARG A 65 14.59 -4.27 -9.02
N LEU A 66 13.51 -4.66 -8.33
CA LEU A 66 12.16 -4.62 -8.89
C LEU A 66 11.77 -3.21 -9.32
N ARG A 67 12.05 -2.19 -8.49
CA ARG A 67 11.78 -0.78 -8.82
C ARG A 67 12.36 -0.38 -10.18
N LYS A 68 13.61 -0.75 -10.45
CA LYS A 68 14.29 -0.43 -11.72
C LYS A 68 13.66 -1.17 -12.90
N LEU A 69 13.37 -2.46 -12.72
CA LEU A 69 12.73 -3.27 -13.76
C LEU A 69 11.34 -2.72 -14.12
N LEU A 70 10.53 -2.36 -13.13
CA LEU A 70 9.22 -1.75 -13.37
C LEU A 70 9.36 -0.37 -14.03
N ASP A 71 10.31 0.48 -13.61
CA ASP A 71 10.53 1.78 -14.26
C ASP A 71 10.82 1.65 -15.77
N ASP A 72 11.54 0.61 -16.16
CA ASP A 72 11.84 0.33 -17.57
C ASP A 72 10.65 -0.32 -18.30
N VAL A 73 10.01 -1.34 -17.71
CA VAL A 73 8.88 -2.09 -18.32
C VAL A 73 7.65 -1.22 -18.53
N LEU A 74 7.40 -0.25 -17.66
CA LEU A 74 6.23 0.61 -17.74
C LEU A 74 6.39 1.75 -18.75
N ARG A 75 7.57 1.96 -19.34
CA ARG A 75 7.77 3.02 -20.35
C ARG A 75 6.92 2.77 -21.59
N GLY A 76 6.14 3.79 -21.97
CA GLY A 76 5.23 3.70 -23.11
C GLY A 76 3.92 2.94 -22.83
N THR A 77 3.71 2.49 -21.59
CA THR A 77 2.43 1.94 -21.13
C THR A 77 1.57 3.05 -20.51
N PRO A 78 0.25 2.83 -20.29
CA PRO A 78 -0.58 3.78 -19.56
C PRO A 78 -0.33 3.77 -18.04
N TYR A 79 0.68 3.03 -17.57
CA TYR A 79 0.99 2.87 -16.15
C TYR A 79 2.24 3.67 -15.77
N ARG A 80 2.25 4.17 -14.52
CA ARG A 80 3.38 4.90 -13.95
C ARG A 80 3.76 4.34 -12.60
N LEU A 81 5.06 4.24 -12.34
CA LEU A 81 5.57 3.93 -11.01
C LEU A 81 5.71 5.21 -10.18
N ASN A 82 4.85 5.34 -9.18
CA ASN A 82 5.00 6.34 -8.13
C ASN A 82 5.96 5.83 -7.05
N THR A 83 6.84 6.74 -6.64
CA THR A 83 7.91 6.59 -5.67
C THR A 83 7.84 7.77 -4.71
N TYR A 84 8.69 7.79 -3.69
CA TYR A 84 8.87 8.96 -2.84
C TYR A 84 9.10 10.28 -3.62
N HIS A 85 9.87 10.24 -4.72
CA HIS A 85 10.31 11.45 -5.42
C HIS A 85 9.25 12.09 -6.31
N ASN A 86 8.34 11.28 -6.87
CA ASN A 86 7.33 11.72 -7.84
C ASN A 86 5.89 11.53 -7.34
N SER A 87 5.68 10.85 -6.20
CA SER A 87 4.38 10.75 -5.57
C SER A 87 3.99 12.07 -4.93
N PRO A 88 2.78 12.58 -5.21
CA PRO A 88 2.25 13.75 -4.53
C PRO A 88 2.20 13.59 -2.99
N ASN A 89 1.98 12.36 -2.52
CA ASN A 89 1.86 12.02 -1.10
C ASN A 89 3.20 11.61 -0.45
N LYS A 90 4.33 11.68 -1.20
CA LYS A 90 5.67 11.27 -0.74
C LYS A 90 5.66 9.94 0.01
N ILE A 91 5.04 8.93 -0.60
CA ILE A 91 4.96 7.56 -0.07
C ILE A 91 6.36 6.94 0.11
N ASN A 92 6.50 6.07 1.11
CA ASN A 92 7.75 5.36 1.43
C ASN A 92 7.85 3.97 0.78
N TYR A 93 6.89 3.64 -0.07
CA TYR A 93 6.77 2.40 -0.82
C TYR A 93 6.46 2.74 -2.29
N LEU A 94 6.21 1.75 -3.15
CA LEU A 94 5.92 2.00 -4.56
C LEU A 94 4.43 1.83 -4.84
N LYS A 95 3.89 2.64 -5.76
CA LYS A 95 2.55 2.42 -6.33
C LYS A 95 2.66 2.31 -7.84
N MET A 96 2.13 1.27 -8.45
CA MET A 96 1.92 1.24 -9.90
C MET A 96 0.51 1.79 -10.15
N VAL A 97 0.41 2.86 -10.94
CA VAL A 97 -0.81 3.65 -11.10
C VAL A 97 -1.22 3.72 -12.57
N ASP A 98 -2.49 3.48 -12.87
CA ASP A 98 -3.06 3.73 -14.20
C ASP A 98 -3.32 5.23 -14.42
N THR A 99 -2.56 5.83 -15.32
CA THR A 99 -2.63 7.27 -15.63
C THR A 99 -3.86 7.69 -16.42
N ARG A 100 -4.65 6.74 -16.92
CA ARG A 100 -5.92 7.00 -17.62
C ARG A 100 -7.09 7.17 -16.65
N THR A 101 -6.86 6.95 -15.36
CA THR A 101 -7.91 6.97 -14.33
C THR A 101 -7.61 7.99 -13.24
N CYS A 102 -8.65 8.35 -12.48
CA CYS A 102 -8.55 9.25 -11.33
C CYS A 102 -9.50 8.77 -10.22
N ILE A 103 -8.98 8.74 -9.01
CA ILE A 103 -9.67 8.45 -7.75
C ILE A 103 -9.95 9.79 -7.08
N ARG A 104 -11.20 10.03 -6.72
CA ARG A 104 -11.59 11.19 -5.92
C ARG A 104 -11.95 10.72 -4.51
N GLY A 105 -11.19 11.18 -3.52
CA GLY A 105 -11.42 10.87 -2.11
C GLY A 105 -11.38 12.11 -1.22
N ALA A 106 -11.93 12.00 -0.01
CA ALA A 106 -12.09 13.10 0.94
C ALA A 106 -10.77 13.69 1.53
N TRP A 107 -9.62 13.02 1.33
CA TRP A 107 -8.36 13.35 2.03
C TRP A 107 -7.15 13.58 1.11
N GLU A 108 -7.24 13.21 -0.17
CA GLU A 108 -6.11 13.30 -1.09
C GLU A 108 -6.30 14.50 -2.03
N THR A 109 -5.46 15.51 -1.87
CA THR A 109 -5.36 16.68 -2.75
C THR A 109 -4.72 16.37 -4.10
N THR A 110 -4.70 15.11 -4.53
CA THR A 110 -3.81 14.62 -5.59
C THR A 110 -4.50 13.60 -6.46
N ASP A 111 -4.64 13.91 -7.75
CA ASP A 111 -5.12 13.00 -8.79
C ASP A 111 -4.25 11.74 -8.86
N THR A 112 -4.63 10.69 -8.13
CA THR A 112 -4.08 9.34 -8.29
C THR A 112 -5.10 8.48 -9.03
N GLY A 113 -4.65 7.56 -9.88
CA GLY A 113 -5.54 6.61 -10.57
C GLY A 113 -5.66 5.30 -9.81
N VAL A 114 -6.42 4.35 -10.35
CA VAL A 114 -6.43 2.94 -9.90
C VAL A 114 -4.99 2.45 -9.78
N ASN A 115 -4.67 1.81 -8.66
CA ASN A 115 -3.30 1.48 -8.33
C ASN A 115 -3.17 0.17 -7.55
N ILE A 116 -1.99 -0.44 -7.67
CA ILE A 116 -1.53 -1.51 -6.78
C ILE A 116 -0.36 -1.00 -5.93
N ASP A 117 -0.35 -1.40 -4.66
CA ASP A 117 0.66 -0.99 -3.68
C ASP A 117 1.74 -2.08 -3.56
N LEU A 118 3.02 -1.69 -3.66
CA LEU A 118 4.17 -2.58 -3.51
C LEU A 118 4.97 -2.18 -2.27
N PHE A 119 4.82 -2.97 -1.22
CA PHE A 119 5.45 -2.76 0.07
C PHE A 119 6.76 -3.51 0.20
N PRO A 120 7.82 -2.86 0.72
CA PRO A 120 9.01 -3.57 1.11
C PRO A 120 8.73 -4.40 2.37
N LEU A 121 9.04 -5.68 2.29
CA LEU A 121 9.04 -6.59 3.43
C LEU A 121 10.43 -6.56 4.06
N ASP A 122 10.49 -5.88 5.19
CA ASP A 122 11.71 -5.59 5.92
C ASP A 122 11.92 -6.56 7.07
N ARG A 123 13.10 -6.46 7.70
CA ARG A 123 13.44 -7.26 8.87
C ARG A 123 13.54 -6.41 10.12
N GLY A 124 13.45 -7.06 11.28
CA GLY A 124 13.60 -6.43 12.58
C GLY A 124 15.06 -6.29 13.06
N PRO A 125 15.27 -5.62 14.21
CA PRO A 125 16.53 -5.65 14.93
C PRO A 125 16.97 -7.09 15.27
N ARG A 126 18.29 -7.33 15.30
CA ARG A 126 18.88 -8.63 15.73
C ARG A 126 18.37 -9.11 17.08
N VAL A 127 18.21 -8.18 18.04
CA VAL A 127 17.68 -8.48 19.36
C VAL A 127 16.17 -8.42 19.28
N GLU A 128 15.51 -9.58 19.26
CA GLU A 128 14.07 -9.68 18.99
C GLU A 128 13.21 -8.86 19.94
N LEU A 129 13.61 -8.74 21.22
CA LEU A 129 12.92 -7.94 22.22
C LEU A 129 12.79 -6.47 21.82
N LEU A 130 13.69 -5.96 20.97
CA LEU A 130 13.65 -4.59 20.46
C LEU A 130 12.75 -4.42 19.23
N THR A 131 12.23 -5.49 18.62
CA THR A 131 11.44 -5.42 17.39
C THR A 131 10.19 -4.59 17.55
N ARG A 132 9.39 -4.85 18.58
CA ARG A 132 8.15 -4.10 18.84
C ARG A 132 8.43 -2.64 19.22
N PRO A 133 9.32 -2.32 20.18
CA PRO A 133 9.70 -0.94 20.46
C PRO A 133 10.20 -0.19 19.23
N PHE A 134 11.04 -0.82 18.41
CA PHE A 134 11.55 -0.23 17.18
C PHE A 134 10.44 0.02 16.16
N ALA A 135 9.56 -0.96 15.92
CA ALA A 135 8.42 -0.77 15.03
C ALA A 135 7.48 0.34 15.51
N THR A 136 7.20 0.41 16.81
CA THR A 136 6.44 1.51 17.41
C THR A 136 7.10 2.87 17.16
N TYR A 137 8.43 2.96 17.32
CA TYR A 137 9.18 4.17 17.00
C TYR A 137 9.01 4.56 15.52
N ILE A 138 9.16 3.63 14.59
CA ILE A 138 8.95 3.88 13.16
C ILE A 138 7.51 4.36 12.88
N HIS A 139 6.50 3.70 13.44
CA HIS A 139 5.10 4.12 13.27
C HIS A 139 4.82 5.52 13.84
N ILE A 140 5.48 5.92 14.93
CA ILE A 140 5.37 7.29 15.45
C ILE A 140 5.97 8.29 14.46
N LEU A 141 7.12 7.99 13.87
CA LEU A 141 7.73 8.86 12.87
C LEU A 141 6.89 8.99 11.61
N LEU A 142 6.30 7.89 11.13
CA LEU A 142 5.34 7.88 10.02
C LEU A 142 4.11 8.73 10.33
N PHE A 143 3.55 8.58 11.55
CA PHE A 143 2.45 9.42 12.01
C PHE A 143 2.81 10.91 12.00
N VAL A 144 4.00 11.29 12.49
CA VAL A 144 4.48 12.68 12.48
C VAL A 144 4.63 13.20 11.05
N LYS A 145 5.18 12.40 10.13
CA LYS A 145 5.27 12.70 8.71
C LYS A 145 3.88 13.01 8.13
N ASP A 146 2.93 12.09 8.30
CA ASP A 146 1.59 12.21 7.71
C ASP A 146 0.80 13.39 8.29
N TYR A 147 0.98 13.66 9.59
CA TYR A 147 0.36 14.83 10.21
C TYR A 147 0.90 16.15 9.69
N LYS A 148 2.20 16.20 9.38
CA LYS A 148 2.86 17.37 8.81
C LYS A 148 2.49 17.58 7.34
N GLN A 149 2.43 16.52 6.55
CA GLN A 149 2.31 16.61 5.10
C GLN A 149 0.86 16.68 4.61
N LEU A 150 -0.01 15.80 5.11
CA LEU A 150 -1.37 15.67 4.59
C LEU A 150 -2.25 16.84 5.02
N ASP A 151 -3.35 17.02 4.29
CA ASP A 151 -4.32 18.06 4.61
C ASP A 151 -4.84 17.88 6.04
N ALA A 152 -4.86 18.98 6.79
CA ALA A 152 -5.38 19.02 8.15
C ALA A 152 -6.87 19.37 8.17
N SER A 153 -7.42 19.87 7.05
CA SER A 153 -8.80 20.36 6.95
C SER A 153 -9.85 19.38 7.48
N PRO A 154 -9.75 18.05 7.24
CA PRO A 154 -10.83 17.16 7.66
C PRO A 154 -10.57 16.59 9.07
N ARG A 155 -9.50 17.01 9.75
CA ARG A 155 -9.22 16.70 11.18
C ARG A 155 -9.97 17.66 12.10
N ARG A 156 -10.51 17.14 13.22
CA ARG A 156 -11.22 17.91 14.25
C ARG A 156 -10.51 17.87 15.61
N GLY A 157 -10.71 18.90 16.44
CA GLY A 157 -10.23 18.97 17.83
C GLY A 157 -8.70 18.86 17.99
N LEU A 158 -8.25 18.10 18.99
CA LEU A 158 -6.83 17.92 19.32
C LEU A 158 -5.98 17.42 18.13
N LYS A 159 -6.55 16.60 17.25
CA LYS A 159 -5.84 16.11 16.04
C LYS A 159 -5.49 17.25 15.09
N ARG A 160 -6.35 18.26 14.96
CA ARG A 160 -6.07 19.45 14.15
C ARG A 160 -4.99 20.31 14.78
N LEU A 161 -5.06 20.51 16.10
CA LEU A 161 -4.03 21.24 16.84
C LEU A 161 -2.65 20.59 16.65
N ILE A 162 -2.54 19.27 16.81
CA ILE A 162 -1.28 18.54 16.58
C ILE A 162 -0.77 18.74 15.16
N ALA A 163 -1.65 18.63 14.15
CA ALA A 163 -1.27 18.83 12.76
C ALA A 163 -0.74 20.26 12.50
N ASP A 164 -1.45 21.27 12.99
CA ASP A 164 -1.07 22.68 12.83
C ASP A 164 0.27 22.97 13.54
N THR A 165 0.49 22.40 14.72
CA THR A 165 1.77 22.50 15.44
C THR A 165 2.90 21.83 14.64
N LEU A 166 2.71 20.60 14.17
CA LEU A 166 3.73 19.87 13.41
C LEU A 166 4.05 20.56 12.08
N LYS A 167 3.07 21.19 11.42
CA LYS A 167 3.25 21.99 10.20
C LYS A 167 4.15 23.20 10.44
N ARG A 168 4.11 23.83 11.62
CA ARG A 168 4.95 24.98 11.99
C ARG A 168 6.38 24.62 12.40
N LEU A 169 6.66 23.37 12.75
CA LEU A 169 8.01 22.97 13.15
C LEU A 169 8.99 23.05 11.96
N PRO A 170 10.23 23.51 12.16
CA PRO A 170 11.15 23.84 11.06
C PRO A 170 11.87 22.62 10.44
N PHE A 171 11.53 21.39 10.82
CA PHE A 171 12.16 20.21 10.22
C PHE A 171 11.59 19.90 8.83
N ARG A 172 12.45 19.45 7.92
CA ARG A 172 12.06 19.07 6.55
C ARG A 172 11.49 17.66 6.53
N THR A 173 10.33 17.46 5.91
CA THR A 173 9.72 16.13 5.75
C THR A 173 10.68 15.15 5.08
N ASP A 174 11.47 15.62 4.11
CA ASP A 174 12.46 14.81 3.39
C ASP A 174 13.56 14.26 4.33
N THR A 175 13.97 15.05 5.33
CA THR A 175 14.97 14.61 6.32
C THR A 175 14.39 13.56 7.27
N LEU A 176 13.11 13.68 7.63
CA LEU A 176 12.40 12.70 8.45
C LEU A 176 12.25 11.37 7.69
N ILE A 177 11.87 11.43 6.42
CA ILE A 177 11.74 10.25 5.55
C ILE A 177 13.08 9.54 5.39
N ALA A 178 14.14 10.27 5.03
CA ALA A 178 15.48 9.69 4.91
C ALA A 178 15.97 9.06 6.23
N HIS A 179 15.55 9.60 7.38
CA HIS A 179 15.83 9.03 8.69
C HIS A 179 15.05 7.73 8.93
N ILE A 180 13.75 7.70 8.63
CA ILE A 180 12.92 6.49 8.70
C ILE A 180 13.55 5.36 7.86
N ASP A 181 13.83 5.65 6.59
CA ASP A 181 14.40 4.66 5.66
C ASP A 181 15.75 4.15 6.16
N ARG A 182 16.63 5.04 6.64
CA ARG A 182 17.92 4.66 7.21
C ARG A 182 17.78 3.76 8.44
N CYS A 183 16.84 4.07 9.33
CA CYS A 183 16.56 3.25 10.51
C CYS A 183 16.09 1.85 10.10
N ILE A 184 15.13 1.76 9.19
CA ILE A 184 14.59 0.48 8.70
C ILE A 184 15.70 -0.32 8.01
N LEU A 185 16.43 0.28 7.07
CA LEU A 185 17.48 -0.39 6.30
C LEU A 185 18.63 -0.92 7.18
N ARG A 186 18.97 -0.22 8.26
CA ARG A 186 19.97 -0.67 9.23
C ARG A 186 19.61 -2.02 9.83
N HIS A 187 18.34 -2.25 10.10
CA HIS A 187 17.85 -3.47 10.74
C HIS A 187 17.42 -4.54 9.73
N SER A 188 17.01 -4.13 8.53
CA SER A 188 16.53 -5.00 7.46
C SER A 188 17.56 -6.02 6.97
N ARG A 189 18.86 -5.75 7.19
CA ARG A 189 19.95 -6.68 6.88
C ARG A 189 20.36 -7.59 8.04
N SER A 190 19.73 -7.45 9.20
CA SER A 190 20.30 -7.90 10.48
C SER A 190 19.48 -8.98 11.21
N GLY A 191 18.15 -8.90 11.21
CA GLY A 191 17.29 -9.86 11.95
C GLY A 191 16.57 -10.85 11.03
N ALA A 192 17.10 -12.04 10.80
CA ALA A 192 16.51 -12.99 9.84
C ALA A 192 15.19 -13.65 10.29
N SER A 193 14.83 -13.57 11.57
CA SER A 193 13.67 -14.29 12.13
C SER A 193 12.32 -13.60 11.94
N ARG A 194 12.30 -12.36 11.45
CA ARG A 194 11.08 -11.57 11.30
C ARG A 194 10.92 -11.00 9.89
N CYS A 195 9.69 -11.01 9.41
CA CYS A 195 9.23 -10.29 8.23
C CYS A 195 8.26 -9.19 8.69
N ILE A 196 8.52 -7.94 8.31
CA ILE A 196 7.82 -6.77 8.83
C ILE A 196 7.41 -5.85 7.68
N ASN A 197 6.11 -5.56 7.58
CA ASN A 197 5.61 -4.48 6.73
C ASN A 197 5.43 -3.19 7.57
N TYR A 198 6.47 -2.34 7.62
CA TYR A 198 6.43 -1.08 8.39
C TYR A 198 5.42 -0.05 7.87
N PHE A 199 4.95 -0.23 6.64
CA PHE A 199 4.04 0.70 5.96
C PHE A 199 2.61 0.14 5.87
N GLY A 200 2.40 -1.08 6.38
CA GLY A 200 1.09 -1.73 6.42
C GLY A 200 0.15 -1.11 7.45
N HIS A 201 -1.14 -1.16 7.14
CA HIS A 201 -2.18 -0.53 7.96
C HIS A 201 -2.28 -1.15 9.37
N TRP A 202 -1.96 -2.44 9.53
CA TRP A 202 -2.18 -3.18 10.77
C TRP A 202 -1.10 -2.98 11.86
N ARG A 203 -0.08 -2.15 11.59
CA ARG A 203 0.97 -1.74 12.55
C ARG A 203 1.65 -2.91 13.25
N ALA A 204 1.44 -3.09 14.56
CA ALA A 204 2.11 -4.12 15.35
C ALA A 204 1.74 -5.55 14.91
N ARG A 205 0.60 -5.73 14.23
CA ARG A 205 0.19 -7.01 13.62
C ARG A 205 0.89 -7.28 12.29
N GLU A 206 1.61 -6.32 11.72
CA GLU A 206 2.44 -6.50 10.52
C GLU A 206 3.83 -7.11 10.84
N ILE A 207 4.06 -7.56 12.08
CA ILE A 207 5.31 -8.17 12.53
C ILE A 207 5.10 -9.68 12.57
N PHE A 208 5.62 -10.40 11.59
CA PHE A 208 5.46 -11.84 11.47
C PHE A 208 6.77 -12.58 11.73
N PRO A 209 6.71 -13.82 12.25
CA PRO A 209 7.77 -14.80 12.02
C PRO A 209 8.08 -14.93 10.51
N ALA A 210 9.36 -15.02 10.14
CA ALA A 210 9.76 -15.03 8.73
C ALA A 210 9.24 -16.26 7.95
N ASP A 211 9.07 -17.38 8.63
CA ASP A 211 8.51 -18.63 8.09
C ASP A 211 7.05 -18.48 7.65
N VAL A 212 6.27 -17.54 8.22
CA VAL A 212 4.90 -17.26 7.77
C VAL A 212 4.88 -16.90 6.28
N PHE A 213 5.84 -16.09 5.84
CA PHE A 213 6.02 -15.76 4.43
C PHE A 213 6.67 -16.93 3.68
N GLY A 214 7.75 -17.50 4.24
CA GLY A 214 8.39 -18.71 3.72
C GLY A 214 8.84 -18.58 2.26
N ALA A 215 8.79 -19.69 1.52
CA ALA A 215 8.91 -19.66 0.07
C ALA A 215 7.55 -19.28 -0.54
N PRO A 216 7.51 -18.45 -1.60
CA PRO A 216 6.25 -18.09 -2.25
C PRO A 216 5.46 -19.32 -2.71
N VAL A 217 4.16 -19.33 -2.43
CA VAL A 217 3.22 -20.37 -2.86
C VAL A 217 2.23 -19.77 -3.84
N ASP A 218 1.87 -20.51 -4.87
CA ASP A 218 0.91 -20.07 -5.88
C ASP A 218 -0.53 -20.29 -5.41
N TYR A 219 -1.35 -19.25 -5.54
CA TYR A 219 -2.78 -19.24 -5.20
C TYR A 219 -3.60 -18.84 -6.42
N ALA A 220 -4.77 -19.47 -6.58
CA ALA A 220 -5.76 -19.00 -7.55
C ALA A 220 -6.28 -17.62 -7.13
N PHE A 221 -6.38 -16.71 -8.09
CA PHE A 221 -6.96 -15.39 -7.90
C PHE A 221 -7.66 -14.99 -9.20
N GLU A 222 -9.00 -14.98 -9.18
CA GLU A 222 -9.82 -14.78 -10.37
C GLU A 222 -9.43 -15.79 -11.49
N ASP A 223 -9.04 -15.28 -12.66
CA ASP A 223 -8.61 -16.06 -13.83
C ASP A 223 -7.08 -16.24 -13.93
N MET A 224 -6.34 -15.86 -12.88
CA MET A 224 -4.89 -15.96 -12.84
C MET A 224 -4.36 -16.66 -11.59
N THR A 225 -3.03 -16.80 -11.52
CA THR A 225 -2.32 -17.35 -10.36
C THR A 225 -1.35 -16.30 -9.84
N LEU A 226 -1.40 -16.04 -8.54
CA LEU A 226 -0.54 -15.06 -7.88
C LEU A 226 0.20 -15.71 -6.71
N SER A 227 1.42 -15.24 -6.46
CA SER A 227 2.21 -15.70 -5.32
C SER A 227 1.71 -15.10 -4.01
N GLY A 228 1.60 -15.93 -2.98
CA GLY A 228 1.19 -15.60 -1.62
C GLY A 228 2.08 -16.26 -0.58
N VAL A 229 1.75 -16.03 0.69
CA VAL A 229 2.53 -16.52 1.85
C VAL A 229 2.48 -18.04 1.99
N ALA A 230 3.51 -18.65 2.58
CA ALA A 230 3.57 -20.09 2.83
C ALA A 230 2.56 -20.56 3.88
N HIS A 231 2.22 -19.71 4.86
CA HIS A 231 1.30 -20.04 5.95
C HIS A 231 0.12 -19.04 6.02
N PRO A 232 -0.90 -19.19 5.14
CA PRO A 232 -1.99 -18.24 4.98
C PRO A 232 -2.83 -18.09 6.26
N ASP A 233 -3.13 -19.18 6.97
CA ASP A 233 -3.91 -19.14 8.21
C ASP A 233 -3.22 -18.32 9.30
N ALA A 234 -1.91 -18.53 9.50
CA ALA A 234 -1.14 -17.78 10.49
C ALA A 234 -1.08 -16.29 10.14
N TYR A 235 -0.92 -15.97 8.85
CA TYR A 235 -0.90 -14.60 8.35
C TYR A 235 -2.26 -13.90 8.57
N LEU A 236 -3.34 -14.49 8.06
CA LEU A 236 -4.67 -13.89 8.07
C LEU A 236 -5.27 -13.84 9.48
N ALA A 237 -5.06 -14.86 10.31
CA ALA A 237 -5.53 -14.85 11.70
C ALA A 237 -4.85 -13.77 12.53
N GLN A 238 -3.56 -13.50 12.32
CA GLN A 238 -2.86 -12.42 13.02
C GLN A 238 -3.38 -11.04 12.63
N LEU A 239 -3.72 -10.82 11.37
CA LEU A 239 -4.25 -9.54 10.89
C LEU A 239 -5.72 -9.33 11.29
N TYR A 240 -6.57 -10.31 10.97
CA TYR A 240 -8.02 -10.18 10.97
C TYR A 240 -8.74 -10.97 12.07
N GLY A 241 -8.08 -11.91 12.76
CA GLY A 241 -8.72 -12.80 13.72
C GLY A 241 -9.48 -13.93 13.04
N ASP A 242 -10.78 -14.08 13.32
CA ASP A 242 -11.65 -15.01 12.61
C ASP A 242 -11.96 -14.47 11.20
N TYR A 243 -10.99 -14.64 10.30
CA TYR A 243 -10.97 -13.99 9.00
C TYR A 243 -11.94 -14.61 7.99
N MET A 244 -12.41 -15.85 8.24
CA MET A 244 -13.41 -16.51 7.41
C MET A 244 -14.82 -15.97 7.67
N GLN A 245 -15.07 -15.42 8.87
CA GLN A 245 -16.30 -14.72 9.15
C GLN A 245 -16.35 -13.40 8.36
N LEU A 246 -17.42 -13.22 7.57
CA LEU A 246 -17.63 -11.96 6.87
C LEU A 246 -17.91 -10.83 7.85
N PRO A 247 -17.36 -9.62 7.61
CA PRO A 247 -17.78 -8.45 8.37
C PRO A 247 -19.27 -8.17 8.14
N PRO A 248 -19.95 -7.49 9.09
CA PRO A 248 -21.34 -7.08 8.91
C PRO A 248 -21.46 -6.11 7.70
N PRO A 249 -22.61 -6.06 7.01
CA PRO A 249 -22.78 -5.32 5.76
C PRO A 249 -22.33 -3.86 5.81
N GLU A 250 -22.51 -3.19 6.95
CA GLU A 250 -22.18 -1.77 7.14
C GLU A 250 -20.66 -1.50 7.15
N LYS A 251 -19.85 -2.56 7.30
CA LYS A 251 -18.39 -2.52 7.25
C LYS A 251 -17.82 -3.02 5.92
N ARG A 252 -18.67 -3.36 4.94
CA ARG A 252 -18.30 -3.83 3.61
C ARG A 252 -18.18 -2.65 2.65
N LEU A 253 -17.20 -1.80 2.91
CA LEU A 253 -16.96 -0.55 2.19
C LEU A 253 -15.69 -0.67 1.36
N ALA A 254 -15.69 -0.06 0.18
CA ALA A 254 -14.49 0.17 -0.60
C ALA A 254 -13.57 1.17 0.10
N HIS A 255 -12.28 1.14 -0.26
CA HIS A 255 -11.32 2.11 0.26
C HIS A 255 -11.52 3.49 -0.36
N THR A 256 -12.06 3.57 -1.58
CA THR A 256 -12.26 4.83 -2.29
C THR A 256 -13.74 5.14 -2.56
N ASP A 257 -14.07 6.43 -2.57
CA ASP A 257 -15.46 6.89 -2.74
C ASP A 257 -15.92 6.74 -4.20
N THR A 258 -15.13 7.26 -5.15
CA THR A 258 -15.46 7.25 -6.59
C THR A 258 -14.21 7.21 -7.47
N ILE A 259 -14.28 6.40 -8.53
CA ILE A 259 -13.22 6.20 -9.52
C ILE A 259 -13.74 6.59 -10.91
N PHE A 260 -12.92 7.26 -11.71
CA PHE A 260 -13.29 7.74 -13.04
C PHE A 260 -12.21 7.52 -14.09
N TRP A 261 -12.61 7.45 -15.36
CA TRP A 261 -11.71 7.69 -16.49
C TRP A 261 -11.39 9.19 -16.61
N ALA A 262 -10.10 9.51 -16.76
CA ALA A 262 -9.60 10.86 -16.98
C ALA A 262 -10.13 11.44 -18.31
N SER A 263 -10.37 12.75 -18.35
CA SER A 263 -10.76 13.45 -19.58
C SER A 263 -9.56 13.64 -20.51
N THR A 264 -9.79 13.76 -21.82
CA THR A 264 -8.74 14.02 -22.83
C THR A 264 -8.06 15.38 -22.69
N ASP A 265 -8.62 16.29 -21.88
CA ASP A 265 -8.19 17.69 -21.78
C ASP A 265 -7.14 17.97 -20.67
N GLY A 266 -6.43 16.93 -20.21
CA GLY A 266 -5.32 17.04 -19.27
C GLY A 266 -5.58 16.41 -17.89
N PRO A 267 -4.54 16.32 -17.01
CA PRO A 267 -4.74 15.89 -15.63
C PRO A 267 -5.80 16.80 -14.99
N CYS A 268 -6.53 16.32 -13.99
CA CYS A 268 -7.73 16.96 -13.45
C CYS A 268 -7.43 18.25 -12.65
N GLY A 269 -6.67 19.18 -13.23
CA GLY A 269 -6.43 20.52 -12.74
C GLY A 269 -7.61 21.41 -13.08
N GLY A 270 -8.51 21.57 -12.11
CA GLY A 270 -9.47 22.67 -12.10
C GLY A 270 -10.91 22.23 -11.94
N CYS A 271 -11.30 21.83 -10.73
CA CYS A 271 -12.66 21.99 -10.24
C CYS A 271 -12.60 22.16 -8.72
N GLU A 272 -13.20 23.24 -8.24
CA GLU A 272 -13.29 23.58 -6.82
C GLU A 272 -13.86 22.41 -6.01
N VAL A 273 -13.33 22.22 -4.80
CA VAL A 273 -13.82 21.24 -3.83
C VAL A 273 -15.27 21.59 -3.50
N GLY A 274 -16.20 20.92 -4.15
CA GLY A 274 -17.62 21.00 -3.86
C GLY A 274 -17.86 20.57 -2.42
N GLN A 275 -18.49 21.46 -1.64
CA GLN A 275 -18.82 21.23 -0.25
C GLN A 275 -19.54 19.89 -0.07
N ILE A 276 -18.97 19.02 0.78
CA ILE A 276 -19.66 17.83 1.27
C ILE A 276 -20.84 18.34 2.12
N GLN A 277 -22.06 18.10 1.65
CA GLN A 277 -23.26 18.28 2.45
C GLN A 277 -23.27 17.22 3.56
N GLU A 278 -23.43 17.70 4.80
CA GLU A 278 -23.51 16.90 6.01
C GLU A 278 -24.76 16.02 6.00
N GLY A 279 -24.58 14.75 6.35
CA GLY A 279 -25.61 13.78 6.73
C GLY A 279 -25.06 12.87 7.82
#